data_AF-A0A9E4G1N5-F1
#
_entry.id   AF-A0A9E4G1N5-F1
#
_cell.length_a   1.000
_cell.length_b   1.000
_cell.length_c   1.000
_cell.angle_alpha   90.00
_cell.angle_beta   90.00
_cell.angle_gamma   90.00
#
_symmetry.space_group_name_H-M   'P 1'
#
loop_
_entity.id
_entity.type
_entity.pdbx_description
1 polymer ?
#
loop_
_entity_poly.entity_id
_entity_poly.type
_entity_poly.pdbx_seq_one_letter_code
_entity_poly.pdbx_strand_id
1 'polypeptide(L)'
;MPPLTEHTESGINRSEGTRRWSTGLTHNRIRPAGYPVLSSEETLSQPFQIVHLWAKYDRHAETCHPLIYHLLDVAAVATRLWDLALSPAQKIRLQNLMDLDDKPARQQLALLAGLHDIGKATPAFQNLVDTRHGVPSAAIVNSWLTGKGVDPIHARRLASAIGGHHGRWIAAHETMVVRTGKGHWKKLQVATCDALQQALNVRAIALPSQVEDLNAFAAFLSGLVSVCDWIGSNINYFPYEEREIALQAYYTRDLVQAQQALAGLGWLGRSPDRCQPAFESLFPFPPNALQRAGINVLQKLPDTPRLILIEYPTGGGKTELALYTADWLVNRFGLSGSYIAMPTQATSNQMYGRVSEFLEGRYPEADIQARLIHSQAEQVLDHQPYCPSNQHEGNKSEWDAADWFATGKRALIAPYAVGTIDQALLSVVGAKHHFVRLFGLSHKVIIFDEIHSYDIYMSVIIERLIQWLVALESPMILLSATLSRSARAKLLRAAGASCEDSPYTLRLTRTYGLEIIKAEAACALHST
;
A
#
# COMPACT_ATOMS: atom_id res chain seq x y z
N MET A 1 62.61 14.28 43.55
CA MET A 1 62.16 15.67 43.34
C MET A 1 60.64 15.70 43.52
N PRO A 2 60.12 16.37 44.57
CA PRO A 2 58.76 16.90 44.59
C PRO A 2 58.72 18.14 43.66
N PRO A 3 57.55 18.68 43.29
CA PRO A 3 56.88 19.68 44.14
C PRO A 3 55.34 19.62 44.05
N LEU A 4 54.52 20.32 44.82
CA LEU A 4 54.57 21.03 46.10
C LEU A 4 53.09 21.33 46.40
N THR A 5 52.70 21.19 47.66
CA THR A 5 51.55 21.85 48.33
C THR A 5 51.64 23.39 48.09
N GLU A 6 50.60 24.24 48.16
CA GLU A 6 49.56 24.37 49.18
C GLU A 6 48.65 25.60 48.85
N HIS A 7 47.57 25.77 49.63
CA HIS A 7 46.76 26.99 49.88
C HIS A 7 45.51 27.23 49.00
N THR A 8 44.32 27.58 49.50
CA THR A 8 43.79 27.85 50.87
C THR A 8 42.26 27.95 50.78
N GLU A 9 41.58 27.70 51.89
CA GLU A 9 40.12 27.77 52.11
C GLU A 9 39.47 29.15 51.95
N SER A 10 38.19 29.16 51.57
CA SER A 10 37.06 29.96 52.12
C SER A 10 35.92 29.89 51.09
N GLY A 11 34.68 29.49 51.39
CA GLY A 11 33.76 30.06 52.36
C GLY A 11 32.40 30.25 51.65
N ILE A 12 31.47 29.33 51.88
CA ILE A 12 30.01 29.48 52.07
C ILE A 12 29.33 30.71 51.39
N ASN A 13 28.38 30.52 50.46
CA ASN A 13 26.93 30.55 50.75
C ASN A 13 26.02 30.47 49.50
N ARG A 14 24.80 29.98 49.74
CA ARG A 14 23.67 29.74 48.83
C ARG A 14 23.17 30.98 48.08
N SER A 15 22.71 30.78 46.84
CA SER A 15 21.43 31.36 46.39
C SER A 15 20.80 30.50 45.29
N GLU A 16 19.52 30.15 45.51
CA GLU A 16 18.63 29.50 44.56
C GLU A 16 18.44 30.41 43.34
N GLY A 17 18.72 29.87 42.15
CA GLY A 17 18.47 30.53 40.88
C GLY A 17 17.57 29.66 40.01
N THR A 18 16.26 29.76 40.21
CA THR A 18 15.23 29.34 39.25
C THR A 18 15.54 29.91 37.86
N ARG A 19 16.12 29.11 36.96
CA ARG A 19 16.20 29.46 35.54
C ARG A 19 14.86 29.15 34.88
N ARG A 20 14.01 30.17 34.85
CA ARG A 20 12.94 30.31 33.87
C ARG A 20 13.54 30.17 32.47
N TRP A 21 13.19 29.12 31.74
CA TRP A 21 13.35 29.07 30.29
C TRP A 21 12.20 29.87 29.67
N SER A 22 12.38 31.19 29.58
CA SER A 22 11.52 32.05 28.76
C SER A 22 12.13 32.18 27.36
N THR A 23 11.38 31.64 26.39
CA THR A 23 11.17 32.13 25.03
C THR A 23 12.38 32.43 24.15
N GLY A 24 12.52 31.66 23.08
CA GLY A 24 13.30 32.06 21.91
C GLY A 24 13.47 30.93 20.92
N LEU A 25 12.46 30.74 20.04
CA LEU A 25 12.57 30.15 18.69
C LEU A 25 11.16 30.06 18.07
N THR A 26 10.49 31.21 17.94
CA THR A 26 9.39 31.37 16.98
C THR A 26 10.00 31.32 15.58
N HIS A 27 10.04 30.13 14.97
CA HIS A 27 10.23 30.05 13.52
C HIS A 27 9.08 30.81 12.87
N ASN A 28 9.40 31.87 12.14
CA ASN A 28 8.46 32.69 11.38
C ASN A 28 7.63 31.79 10.44
N ARG A 29 6.43 31.38 10.89
CA ARG A 29 5.42 30.71 10.07
C ARG A 29 4.57 31.81 9.43
N ILE A 30 5.03 32.31 8.28
CA ILE A 30 4.32 33.32 7.48
C ILE A 30 3.10 32.64 6.83
N ARG A 31 1.93 33.28 6.95
CA ARG A 31 0.63 32.80 6.46
C ARG A 31 0.41 33.22 4.99
N PRO A 32 -0.41 32.50 4.20
CA PRO A 32 -0.86 33.00 2.91
C PRO A 32 -1.61 34.34 3.08
N ALA A 33 -1.32 35.32 2.22
CA ALA A 33 -2.08 36.57 2.18
C ALA A 33 -3.53 36.28 1.72
N GLY A 34 -4.53 36.87 2.40
CA GLY A 34 -5.96 36.69 2.06
C GLY A 34 -6.73 35.63 2.86
N TYR A 35 -6.06 34.84 3.72
CA TYR A 35 -6.72 33.87 4.61
C TYR A 35 -6.91 34.45 6.03
N PRO A 36 -8.14 34.52 6.58
CA PRO A 36 -8.41 35.23 7.83
C PRO A 36 -7.78 34.55 9.07
N VAL A 37 -7.53 35.35 10.11
CA VAL A 37 -7.15 34.86 11.45
C VAL A 37 -8.38 34.22 12.09
N LEU A 38 -8.35 32.90 12.25
CA LEU A 38 -9.49 32.17 12.81
C LEU A 38 -9.32 32.10 14.33
N SER A 39 -10.06 32.92 15.08
CA SER A 39 -10.07 32.84 16.54
C SER A 39 -10.69 31.51 16.99
N SER A 40 -10.29 31.03 18.17
CA SER A 40 -10.77 29.76 18.71
C SER A 40 -12.24 29.76 19.12
N GLU A 41 -12.86 30.95 19.30
CA GLU A 41 -14.14 31.06 20.01
C GLU A 41 -15.22 31.99 19.47
N GLU A 42 -15.03 32.83 18.45
CA GLU A 42 -16.12 33.73 18.02
C GLU A 42 -16.37 33.77 16.51
N THR A 43 -17.68 33.81 16.23
CA THR A 43 -18.39 33.98 14.97
C THR A 43 -17.54 34.65 13.90
N LEU A 44 -17.26 33.90 12.83
CA LEU A 44 -16.64 34.46 11.64
C LEU A 44 -17.47 35.64 11.13
N SER A 45 -16.85 36.82 11.06
CA SER A 45 -17.48 38.07 10.64
C SER A 45 -17.84 38.12 9.16
N GLN A 46 -17.39 37.12 8.37
CA GLN A 46 -17.78 36.88 6.99
C GLN A 46 -18.17 35.40 6.79
N PRO A 47 -19.02 35.04 5.81
CA PRO A 47 -19.35 33.65 5.52
C PRO A 47 -18.09 32.92 5.03
N PHE A 48 -17.40 32.27 5.95
CA PHE A 48 -16.22 31.46 5.65
C PHE A 48 -16.70 30.19 4.91
N GLN A 49 -16.30 30.07 3.65
CA GLN A 49 -16.72 28.97 2.77
C GLN A 49 -15.66 27.88 2.69
N ILE A 50 -16.05 26.70 2.24
CA ILE A 50 -15.16 25.52 2.12
C ILE A 50 -13.92 25.78 1.23
N VAL A 51 -14.02 26.70 0.27
CA VAL A 51 -12.94 27.08 -0.65
C VAL A 51 -11.85 27.93 0.02
N HIS A 52 -12.13 28.52 1.20
CA HIS A 52 -11.17 29.31 1.98
C HIS A 52 -10.40 28.48 3.01
N LEU A 53 -10.56 27.16 3.02
CA LEU A 53 -9.66 26.27 3.78
C LEU A 53 -8.49 25.91 2.90
N TRP A 54 -7.26 26.02 3.41
CA TRP A 54 -6.07 25.62 2.64
C TRP A 54 -5.53 24.26 3.06
N ALA A 55 -4.92 23.54 2.12
CA ALA A 55 -4.20 22.28 2.36
C ALA A 55 -2.68 22.40 2.18
N LYS A 56 -2.23 23.22 1.22
CA LYS A 56 -0.82 23.45 0.91
C LYS A 56 -0.55 24.92 0.67
N TYR A 57 0.69 25.32 0.92
CA TYR A 57 1.14 26.68 0.73
C TYR A 57 2.61 26.65 0.27
N ASP A 58 2.88 27.24 -0.89
CA ASP A 58 4.24 27.51 -1.34
C ASP A 58 4.64 28.92 -0.91
N ARG A 59 5.73 29.01 -0.16
CA ARG A 59 6.25 30.29 0.35
C ARG A 59 7.00 31.09 -0.70
N HIS A 60 7.54 30.43 -1.72
CA HIS A 60 8.32 31.10 -2.77
C HIS A 60 7.43 31.66 -3.87
N ALA A 61 6.40 30.91 -4.26
CA ALA A 61 5.41 31.36 -5.22
C ALA A 61 4.27 32.18 -4.58
N GLU A 62 4.20 32.22 -3.24
CA GLU A 62 3.09 32.78 -2.45
C GLU A 62 1.71 32.21 -2.81
N THR A 63 1.68 31.02 -3.41
CA THR A 63 0.45 30.37 -3.86
C THR A 63 -0.09 29.40 -2.83
N CYS A 64 -1.42 29.42 -2.71
CA CYS A 64 -2.16 28.56 -1.80
C CYS A 64 -2.94 27.50 -2.59
N HIS A 65 -3.03 26.30 -2.04
CA HIS A 65 -3.89 25.27 -2.61
C HIS A 65 -5.07 24.98 -1.67
N PRO A 66 -6.31 25.25 -2.11
CA PRO A 66 -7.51 24.98 -1.33
C PRO A 66 -7.61 23.51 -0.91
N LEU A 67 -8.12 23.29 0.29
CA LEU A 67 -8.29 21.96 0.87
C LEU A 67 -9.21 21.10 0.01
N ILE A 68 -10.38 21.62 -0.36
CA ILE A 68 -11.34 20.86 -1.17
C ILE A 68 -10.75 20.42 -2.52
N TYR A 69 -9.83 21.19 -3.09
CA TYR A 69 -9.12 20.84 -4.32
C TYR A 69 -8.13 19.71 -4.09
N HIS A 70 -7.29 19.78 -3.05
CA HIS A 70 -6.41 18.66 -2.68
C HIS A 70 -7.19 17.36 -2.40
N LEU A 71 -8.36 17.45 -1.74
CA LEU A 71 -9.22 16.28 -1.52
C LEU A 71 -9.75 15.69 -2.84
N LEU A 72 -10.06 16.54 -3.82
CA LEU A 72 -10.48 16.13 -5.17
C LEU A 72 -9.33 15.57 -6.01
N ASP A 73 -8.12 16.12 -5.89
CA ASP A 73 -6.92 15.59 -6.56
C ASP A 73 -6.70 14.12 -6.14
N VAL A 74 -6.70 13.87 -4.83
CA VAL A 74 -6.52 12.52 -4.27
C VAL A 74 -7.67 11.58 -4.66
N ALA A 75 -8.91 12.09 -4.71
CA ALA A 75 -10.05 11.32 -5.19
C ALA A 75 -9.97 11.00 -6.70
N ALA A 76 -9.44 11.92 -7.50
CA ALA A 76 -9.23 11.73 -8.94
C ALA A 76 -8.14 10.68 -9.19
N VAL A 77 -7.04 10.72 -8.43
CA VAL A 77 -6.01 9.66 -8.44
C VAL A 77 -6.61 8.30 -8.07
N ALA A 78 -7.38 8.22 -6.98
CA ALA A 78 -8.03 6.97 -6.59
C ALA A 78 -8.97 6.42 -7.67
N THR A 79 -9.70 7.30 -8.35
CA THR A 79 -10.58 6.94 -9.48
C THR A 79 -9.79 6.41 -10.66
N ARG A 80 -8.68 7.06 -11.04
CA ARG A 80 -7.84 6.58 -12.15
C ARG A 80 -7.05 5.34 -11.80
N LEU A 81 -6.68 5.15 -10.54
CA LEU A 81 -6.12 3.88 -10.06
C LEU A 81 -7.14 2.76 -10.20
N TRP A 82 -8.39 2.98 -9.79
CA TRP A 82 -9.45 2.00 -10.02
C TRP A 82 -9.60 1.69 -11.50
N ASP A 83 -9.68 2.70 -12.37
CA ASP A 83 -9.93 2.49 -13.79
C ASP A 83 -8.79 1.74 -14.48
N LEU A 84 -7.54 2.15 -14.20
CA LEU A 84 -6.41 1.85 -15.07
C LEU A 84 -5.31 0.99 -14.43
N ALA A 85 -5.28 0.86 -13.10
CA ALA A 85 -4.16 0.22 -12.39
C ALA A 85 -4.57 -0.97 -11.49
N LEU A 86 -5.74 -0.93 -10.85
CA LEU A 86 -6.21 -2.06 -10.05
C LEU A 86 -6.52 -3.26 -10.93
N SER A 87 -6.08 -4.44 -10.49
CA SER A 87 -6.33 -5.69 -11.22
C SER A 87 -7.81 -6.05 -11.20
N PRO A 88 -8.30 -6.83 -12.18
CA PRO A 88 -9.68 -7.32 -12.17
C PRO A 88 -10.07 -7.99 -10.85
N ALA A 89 -9.17 -8.82 -10.28
CA ALA A 89 -9.40 -9.46 -8.98
C ALA A 89 -9.58 -8.45 -7.84
N GLN A 90 -8.75 -7.41 -7.79
CA GLN A 90 -8.88 -6.32 -6.80
C GLN A 90 -10.24 -5.64 -6.90
N LYS A 91 -10.67 -5.29 -8.12
CA LYS A 91 -11.96 -4.62 -8.33
C LYS A 91 -13.13 -5.51 -7.92
N ILE A 92 -13.10 -6.81 -8.29
CA ILE A 92 -14.16 -7.77 -7.92
C ILE A 92 -14.23 -7.92 -6.40
N ARG A 93 -13.08 -8.09 -5.73
CA ARG A 93 -13.03 -8.20 -4.28
C ARG A 93 -13.61 -6.96 -3.60
N LEU A 94 -13.21 -5.77 -4.03
CA LEU A 94 -13.70 -4.51 -3.46
C LEU A 94 -15.20 -4.33 -3.68
N GLN A 95 -15.72 -4.71 -4.86
CA GLN A 95 -17.16 -4.73 -5.13
C GLN A 95 -17.90 -5.67 -4.17
N ASN A 96 -17.39 -6.89 -3.97
CA ASN A 96 -17.99 -7.87 -3.04
C ASN A 96 -17.95 -7.40 -1.58
N LEU A 97 -16.82 -6.83 -1.14
CA LEU A 97 -16.65 -6.32 0.22
C LEU A 97 -17.59 -5.16 0.56
N MET A 98 -17.86 -4.30 -0.43
CA MET A 98 -18.75 -3.17 -0.26
C MET A 98 -20.20 -3.49 -0.64
N ASP A 99 -20.46 -4.65 -1.24
CA ASP A 99 -21.74 -5.00 -1.88
C ASP A 99 -22.21 -3.91 -2.86
N LEU A 100 -21.30 -3.51 -3.75
CA LEU A 100 -21.51 -2.44 -4.72
C LEU A 100 -21.06 -2.86 -6.11
N ASP A 101 -21.81 -2.46 -7.13
CA ASP A 101 -21.38 -2.56 -8.53
C ASP A 101 -20.14 -1.69 -8.81
N ASP A 102 -19.45 -1.94 -9.93
CA ASP A 102 -18.19 -1.28 -10.33
C ASP A 102 -18.20 0.25 -10.19
N LYS A 103 -19.23 0.93 -10.73
CA LYS A 103 -19.29 2.39 -10.70
C LYS A 103 -19.49 2.95 -9.27
N PRO A 104 -20.49 2.52 -8.49
CA PRO A 104 -20.62 2.92 -7.09
C PRO A 104 -19.39 2.57 -6.24
N ALA A 105 -18.79 1.39 -6.42
CA ALA A 105 -17.59 0.96 -5.72
C ALA A 105 -16.41 1.91 -5.96
N ARG A 106 -16.15 2.26 -7.23
CA ARG A 106 -15.14 3.25 -7.63
C ARG A 106 -15.38 4.61 -6.97
N GLN A 107 -16.61 5.11 -7.03
CA GLN A 107 -16.97 6.43 -6.47
C GLN A 107 -16.78 6.45 -4.95
N GLN A 108 -17.19 5.39 -4.25
CA GLN A 108 -16.99 5.28 -2.81
C GLN A 108 -15.51 5.21 -2.44
N LEU A 109 -14.71 4.40 -3.16
CA LEU A 109 -13.27 4.32 -2.90
C LEU A 109 -12.59 5.69 -3.07
N ALA A 110 -12.96 6.43 -4.13
CA ALA A 110 -12.47 7.78 -4.37
C ALA A 110 -12.84 8.74 -3.25
N LEU A 111 -14.07 8.66 -2.73
CA LEU A 111 -14.53 9.47 -1.60
C LEU A 111 -13.73 9.15 -0.33
N LEU A 112 -13.56 7.87 0.00
CA LEU A 112 -12.82 7.46 1.18
C LEU A 112 -11.35 7.90 1.12
N ALA A 113 -10.73 7.89 -0.07
CA ALA A 113 -9.40 8.44 -0.27
C ALA A 113 -9.35 9.96 -0.16
N GLY A 114 -10.31 10.66 -0.76
CA GLY A 114 -10.41 12.11 -0.69
C GLY A 114 -10.62 12.63 0.75
N LEU A 115 -11.19 11.84 1.66
CA LEU A 115 -11.40 12.25 3.06
C LEU A 115 -10.13 12.27 3.94
N HIS A 116 -8.98 11.79 3.44
CA HIS A 116 -7.76 11.62 4.24
C HIS A 116 -7.29 12.87 4.99
N ASP A 117 -7.42 14.04 4.35
CA ASP A 117 -6.87 15.31 4.84
C ASP A 117 -7.92 16.25 5.45
N ILE A 118 -9.14 15.76 5.71
CA ILE A 118 -10.19 16.61 6.31
C ILE A 118 -9.79 17.20 7.67
N GLY A 119 -8.84 16.59 8.38
CA GLY A 119 -8.24 17.12 9.60
C GLY A 119 -7.53 18.46 9.44
N LYS A 120 -7.22 18.88 8.21
CA LYS A 120 -6.74 20.22 7.88
C LYS A 120 -7.83 21.28 8.03
N ALA A 121 -9.11 20.90 7.99
CA ALA A 121 -10.26 21.76 8.31
C ALA A 121 -10.42 21.98 9.82
N THR A 122 -9.33 22.27 10.52
CA THR A 122 -9.31 22.55 11.97
C THR A 122 -8.63 23.87 12.27
N PRO A 123 -9.02 24.55 13.37
CA PRO A 123 -8.37 25.80 13.75
C PRO A 123 -6.87 25.63 13.99
N ALA A 124 -6.44 24.47 14.52
CA ALA A 124 -5.03 24.19 14.80
C ALA A 124 -4.19 24.15 13.52
N PHE A 125 -4.68 23.50 12.47
CA PHE A 125 -3.98 23.46 11.18
C PHE A 125 -4.04 24.79 10.45
N GLN A 126 -5.22 25.39 10.32
CA GLN A 126 -5.41 26.64 9.58
C GLN A 126 -4.65 27.83 10.20
N ASN A 127 -4.43 27.82 11.53
CA ASN A 127 -3.59 28.81 12.21
C ASN A 127 -2.11 28.41 12.35
N LEU A 128 -1.67 27.34 11.67
CA LEU A 128 -0.28 26.86 11.69
C LEU A 128 0.21 26.54 13.11
N VAL A 129 -0.66 26.04 13.99
CA VAL A 129 -0.32 25.65 15.37
C VAL A 129 0.15 24.19 15.40
N ASP A 130 -0.60 23.29 14.76
CA ASP A 130 -0.27 21.86 14.68
C ASP A 130 -0.41 21.35 13.24
N THR A 131 0.59 20.59 12.78
CA THR A 131 0.62 19.99 11.45
C THR A 131 0.21 18.53 11.45
N ARG A 132 -0.02 17.91 12.62
CA ARG A 132 -0.54 16.54 12.75
C ARG A 132 -2.05 16.49 12.49
N HIS A 133 -2.42 16.51 11.21
CA HIS A 133 -3.82 16.52 10.77
C HIS A 133 -4.47 15.12 10.70
N GLY A 134 -3.69 14.04 10.66
CA GLY A 134 -4.24 12.67 10.58
C GLY A 134 -5.14 12.26 11.77
N VAL A 135 -4.79 12.67 13.00
CA VAL A 135 -5.63 12.40 14.19
C VAL A 135 -6.96 13.18 14.12
N PRO A 136 -6.96 14.51 13.85
CA PRO A 136 -8.19 15.23 13.54
C PRO A 136 -8.99 14.63 12.37
N SER A 137 -8.35 14.18 11.29
CA SER A 137 -9.03 13.52 10.17
C SER A 137 -9.81 12.31 10.66
N ALA A 138 -9.18 11.41 11.43
CA ALA A 138 -9.85 10.24 11.98
C ALA A 138 -11.05 10.62 12.87
N ALA A 139 -10.93 11.67 13.71
CA ALA A 139 -12.04 12.12 14.54
C ALA A 139 -13.22 12.69 13.73
N ILE A 140 -12.92 13.48 12.69
CA ILE A 140 -13.95 14.09 11.82
C ILE A 140 -14.64 13.03 10.96
N VAL A 141 -13.87 12.15 10.31
CA VAL A 141 -14.41 11.07 9.48
C VAL A 141 -15.27 10.13 10.31
N ASN A 142 -14.84 9.74 11.51
CA ASN A 142 -15.65 8.91 12.40
C ASN A 142 -17.01 9.56 12.73
N SER A 143 -16.99 10.84 13.09
CA SER A 143 -18.21 11.59 13.40
C SER A 143 -19.14 11.72 12.19
N TRP A 144 -18.57 11.96 11.00
CA TRP A 144 -19.33 12.12 9.77
C TRP A 144 -19.95 10.80 9.30
N LEU A 145 -19.19 9.70 9.30
CA LEU A 145 -19.67 8.36 8.97
C LEU A 145 -20.80 7.91 9.92
N THR A 146 -20.62 8.12 11.23
CA THR A 146 -21.66 7.81 12.23
C THR A 146 -22.92 8.63 11.96
N GLY A 147 -22.78 9.91 11.60
CA GLY A 147 -23.89 10.77 11.21
C GLY A 147 -24.62 10.33 9.93
N LYS A 148 -23.96 9.54 9.08
CA LYS A 148 -24.56 8.91 7.88
C LYS A 148 -25.17 7.54 8.16
N GLY A 149 -25.20 7.10 9.43
CA GLY A 149 -25.79 5.82 9.84
C GLY A 149 -24.85 4.61 9.78
N VAL A 150 -23.54 4.81 9.55
CA VAL A 150 -22.55 3.73 9.64
C VAL A 150 -22.39 3.31 11.10
N ASP A 151 -22.30 2.00 11.34
CA ASP A 151 -22.03 1.45 12.67
C ASP A 151 -20.81 2.13 13.34
N PRO A 152 -20.90 2.58 14.61
CA PRO A 152 -19.81 3.32 15.26
C PRO A 152 -18.48 2.56 15.39
N ILE A 153 -18.50 1.23 15.46
CA ILE A 153 -17.27 0.41 15.49
C ILE A 153 -16.64 0.43 14.10
N HIS A 154 -17.46 0.27 13.06
CA HIS A 154 -16.99 0.28 11.68
C HIS A 154 -16.46 1.65 11.27
N ALA A 155 -17.22 2.71 11.58
CA ALA A 155 -16.82 4.11 11.35
C ALA A 155 -15.47 4.41 12.01
N ARG A 156 -15.26 3.98 13.26
CA ARG A 156 -14.00 4.20 13.99
C ARG A 156 -12.82 3.49 13.35
N ARG A 157 -12.98 2.22 12.97
CA ARG A 157 -11.91 1.43 12.33
C ARG A 157 -11.51 2.04 10.99
N LEU A 158 -12.50 2.38 10.16
CA LEU A 158 -12.25 3.00 8.86
C LEU A 158 -11.60 4.38 8.99
N ALA A 159 -12.08 5.20 9.92
CA ALA A 159 -11.53 6.52 10.16
C ALA A 159 -10.08 6.47 10.68
N SER A 160 -9.76 5.49 11.54
CA SER A 160 -8.38 5.22 11.98
C SER A 160 -7.46 4.87 10.79
N ALA A 161 -7.97 4.08 9.84
CA ALA A 161 -7.24 3.67 8.65
C ALA A 161 -6.99 4.85 7.70
N ILE A 162 -8.00 5.68 7.45
CA ILE A 162 -7.93 6.88 6.59
C ILE A 162 -7.02 7.95 7.23
N GLY A 163 -7.20 8.25 8.52
CA GLY A 163 -6.36 9.22 9.24
C GLY A 163 -4.92 8.77 9.46
N GLY A 164 -4.66 7.46 9.32
CA GLY A 164 -3.33 6.87 9.50
C GLY A 164 -2.41 6.93 8.28
N HIS A 165 -2.82 7.59 7.19
CA HIS A 165 -2.10 7.63 5.90
C HIS A 165 -0.65 8.16 5.97
N HIS A 166 -0.26 8.85 7.05
CA HIS A 166 1.14 9.24 7.32
C HIS A 166 2.01 8.12 7.92
N GLY A 167 1.48 6.90 8.02
CA GLY A 167 2.27 5.69 8.25
C GLY A 167 1.99 4.94 9.54
N ARG A 168 1.04 5.36 10.37
CA ARG A 168 0.58 4.59 11.53
C ARG A 168 -0.92 4.75 11.70
N TRP A 169 -1.62 3.67 12.02
CA TRP A 169 -3.03 3.75 12.40
C TRP A 169 -3.20 4.56 13.69
N ILE A 170 -4.31 5.28 13.76
CA ILE A 170 -4.59 6.19 14.88
C ILE A 170 -5.25 5.41 16.00
N ALA A 171 -4.66 5.43 17.19
CA ALA A 171 -5.25 4.74 18.33
C ALA A 171 -6.49 5.48 18.83
N ALA A 172 -7.48 4.74 19.34
CA ALA A 172 -8.75 5.31 19.78
C ALA A 172 -8.57 6.43 20.82
N HIS A 173 -7.63 6.27 21.77
CA HIS A 173 -7.36 7.27 22.80
C HIS A 173 -6.85 8.60 22.22
N GLU A 174 -6.14 8.59 21.09
CA GLU A 174 -5.65 9.81 20.42
C GLU A 174 -6.83 10.64 19.87
N THR A 175 -7.83 9.98 19.30
CA THR A 175 -9.03 10.64 18.77
C THR A 175 -9.96 11.18 19.86
N MET A 176 -9.90 10.67 21.09
CA MET A 176 -10.76 11.14 22.19
C MET A 176 -10.31 12.49 22.75
N VAL A 177 -9.02 12.78 22.70
CA VAL A 177 -8.43 14.00 23.28
C VAL A 177 -8.23 15.12 22.26
N VAL A 178 -8.34 14.82 20.95
CA VAL A 178 -8.10 15.79 19.89
C VAL A 178 -9.21 16.84 19.82
N ARG A 179 -8.81 18.11 19.71
CA ARG A 179 -9.75 19.22 19.53
C ARG A 179 -9.83 19.57 18.05
N THR A 180 -10.98 19.34 17.44
CA THR A 180 -11.21 19.67 16.01
C THR A 180 -11.94 21.01 15.82
N GLY A 181 -12.08 21.83 16.86
CA GLY A 181 -12.92 23.04 16.83
C GLY A 181 -14.39 22.79 17.19
N LYS A 182 -15.15 23.88 17.40
CA LYS A 182 -16.55 23.90 17.83
C LYS A 182 -17.42 24.75 16.88
N GLY A 183 -18.74 24.66 17.01
CA GLY A 183 -19.68 25.57 16.36
C GLY A 183 -19.54 25.60 14.83
N HIS A 184 -19.15 26.75 14.29
CA HIS A 184 -18.98 26.94 12.84
C HIS A 184 -17.98 25.94 12.22
N TRP A 185 -16.90 25.60 12.92
CA TRP A 185 -15.91 24.63 12.43
C TRP A 185 -16.51 23.24 12.17
N LYS A 186 -17.42 22.79 13.04
CA LYS A 186 -18.11 21.50 12.86
C LYS A 186 -19.03 21.52 11.65
N LYS A 187 -19.74 22.64 11.43
CA LYS A 187 -20.58 22.83 10.24
C LYS A 187 -19.73 22.83 8.97
N LEU A 188 -18.59 23.51 8.98
CA LEU A 188 -17.67 23.58 7.85
C LEU A 188 -17.09 22.20 7.51
N GLN A 189 -16.65 21.44 8.51
CA GLN A 189 -16.15 20.07 8.33
C GLN A 189 -17.18 19.15 7.66
N VAL A 190 -18.42 19.17 8.16
CA VAL A 190 -19.52 18.39 7.58
C VAL A 190 -19.81 18.88 6.15
N ALA A 191 -19.87 20.19 5.93
CA ALA A 191 -20.10 20.77 4.61
C ALA A 191 -19.00 20.39 3.61
N THR A 192 -17.73 20.36 4.02
CA THR A 192 -16.62 19.91 3.16
C THR A 192 -16.74 18.43 2.81
N CYS A 193 -17.04 17.56 3.78
CA CYS A 193 -17.29 16.14 3.51
C CYS A 193 -18.48 15.92 2.59
N ASP A 194 -19.59 16.62 2.82
CA ASP A 194 -20.82 16.51 2.02
C ASP A 194 -20.60 17.05 0.60
N ALA A 195 -19.87 18.16 0.45
CA ALA A 195 -19.50 18.71 -0.86
C ALA A 195 -18.63 17.72 -1.67
N LEU A 196 -17.68 17.06 -1.01
CA LEU A 196 -16.86 16.01 -1.62
C LEU A 196 -17.72 14.80 -2.02
N GLN A 197 -18.61 14.33 -1.14
CA GLN A 197 -19.57 13.26 -1.42
C GLN A 197 -20.44 13.58 -2.64
N GLN A 198 -20.93 14.82 -2.73
CA GLN A 198 -21.76 15.29 -3.83
C GLN A 198 -20.98 15.37 -5.15
N ALA A 199 -19.77 15.94 -5.15
CA ALA A 199 -18.93 16.04 -6.35
C ALA A 199 -18.55 14.65 -6.93
N LEU A 200 -18.41 13.65 -6.06
CA LEU A 200 -18.12 12.27 -6.46
C LEU A 200 -19.37 11.44 -6.78
N ASN A 201 -20.56 12.02 -6.58
CA ASN A 201 -21.87 11.40 -6.80
C ASN A 201 -22.07 10.09 -6.00
N VAL A 202 -21.59 10.05 -4.75
CA VAL A 202 -21.75 8.89 -3.86
C VAL A 202 -23.07 8.97 -3.10
N ARG A 203 -24.00 8.06 -3.39
CA ARG A 203 -25.35 8.06 -2.80
C ARG A 203 -25.37 7.60 -1.34
N ALA A 204 -24.67 6.50 -1.05
CA ALA A 204 -24.61 5.88 0.27
C ALA A 204 -23.22 5.28 0.49
N ILE A 205 -22.89 5.02 1.76
CA ILE A 205 -21.63 4.40 2.15
C ILE A 205 -21.93 2.97 2.60
N ALA A 206 -21.40 2.00 1.87
CA ALA A 206 -21.56 0.58 2.14
C ALA A 206 -20.22 -0.02 2.58
N LEU A 207 -20.17 -0.64 3.76
CA LEU A 207 -18.94 -1.22 4.31
C LEU A 207 -19.16 -2.71 4.60
N PRO A 208 -18.08 -3.52 4.64
CA PRO A 208 -18.18 -4.91 5.04
C PRO A 208 -18.87 -5.06 6.40
N SER A 209 -19.75 -6.05 6.52
CA SER A 209 -20.46 -6.35 7.76
C SER A 209 -19.59 -7.11 8.77
N GLN A 210 -18.68 -7.96 8.29
CA GLN A 210 -17.76 -8.72 9.12
C GLN A 210 -16.52 -7.90 9.50
N VAL A 211 -16.06 -8.06 10.74
CA VAL A 211 -14.95 -7.29 11.30
C VAL A 211 -13.62 -7.65 10.62
N GLU A 212 -13.43 -8.92 10.28
CA GLU A 212 -12.26 -9.45 9.58
C GLU A 212 -12.14 -8.82 8.19
N ASP A 213 -13.23 -8.81 7.43
CA ASP A 213 -13.32 -8.21 6.09
C ASP A 213 -13.12 -6.70 6.14
N LEU A 214 -13.69 -6.03 7.15
CA LEU A 214 -13.46 -4.62 7.38
C LEU A 214 -12.00 -4.32 7.69
N ASN A 215 -11.30 -5.16 8.46
CA ASN A 215 -9.88 -4.97 8.75
C ASN A 215 -9.02 -5.16 7.51
N ALA A 216 -9.33 -6.14 6.67
CA ALA A 216 -8.65 -6.35 5.39
C ALA A 216 -8.89 -5.16 4.44
N PHE A 217 -10.15 -4.70 4.32
CA PHE A 217 -10.51 -3.52 3.56
C PHE A 217 -9.80 -2.26 4.06
N ALA A 218 -9.76 -2.05 5.39
CA ALA A 218 -9.08 -0.92 6.00
C ALA A 218 -7.56 -0.93 5.75
N ALA A 219 -6.91 -2.09 5.80
CA ALA A 219 -5.49 -2.23 5.48
C ALA A 219 -5.20 -1.91 4.02
N PHE A 220 -6.00 -2.45 3.09
CA PHE A 220 -5.93 -2.12 1.67
C PHE A 220 -6.12 -0.61 1.45
N LEU A 221 -7.17 -0.04 2.04
CA LEU A 221 -7.52 1.36 1.91
C LEU A 221 -6.41 2.26 2.43
N SER A 222 -5.84 2.01 3.62
CA SER A 222 -4.73 2.83 4.14
C SER A 222 -3.55 2.89 3.17
N GLY A 223 -3.20 1.75 2.54
CA GLY A 223 -2.13 1.71 1.55
C GLY A 223 -2.47 2.51 0.30
N LEU A 224 -3.68 2.33 -0.22
CA LEU A 224 -4.19 3.07 -1.37
C LEU A 224 -4.21 4.58 -1.10
N VAL A 225 -4.76 5.01 0.04
CA VAL A 225 -4.87 6.43 0.41
C VAL A 225 -3.49 7.08 0.50
N SER A 226 -2.52 6.44 1.13
CA SER A 226 -1.15 6.98 1.16
C SER A 226 -0.54 7.15 -0.23
N VAL A 227 -0.77 6.19 -1.12
CA VAL A 227 -0.24 6.27 -2.49
C VAL A 227 -0.96 7.35 -3.29
N CYS A 228 -2.28 7.47 -3.16
CA CYS A 228 -3.06 8.53 -3.80
C CYS A 228 -2.62 9.91 -3.30
N ASP A 229 -2.40 10.09 -2.00
CA ASP A 229 -1.90 11.35 -1.43
C ASP A 229 -0.49 11.69 -1.95
N TRP A 230 0.40 10.71 -2.08
CA TRP A 230 1.74 10.95 -2.63
C TRP A 230 1.68 11.40 -4.10
N ILE A 231 0.78 10.84 -4.91
CA ILE A 231 0.62 11.21 -6.33
C ILE A 231 -0.11 12.54 -6.47
N GLY A 232 -1.25 12.71 -5.78
CA GLY A 232 -2.01 13.96 -5.73
C GLY A 232 -1.21 15.10 -5.10
N SER A 233 -0.10 14.78 -4.43
CA SER A 233 0.84 15.77 -3.92
C SER A 233 1.94 16.22 -4.85
N ASN A 234 2.02 15.66 -6.06
CA ASN A 234 3.01 16.08 -7.04
C ASN A 234 2.55 17.33 -7.78
N ILE A 235 3.20 18.46 -7.50
CA ILE A 235 2.91 19.78 -8.06
C ILE A 235 3.09 19.81 -9.59
N ASN A 236 3.95 18.94 -10.14
CA ASN A 236 4.16 18.87 -11.59
C ASN A 236 2.92 18.37 -12.34
N TYR A 237 2.10 17.52 -11.70
CA TYR A 237 0.85 17.02 -12.27
C TYR A 237 -0.38 17.77 -11.73
N PHE A 238 -0.34 18.18 -10.46
CA PHE A 238 -1.41 18.87 -9.75
C PHE A 238 -0.91 20.26 -9.31
N PRO A 239 -0.80 21.23 -10.25
CA PRO A 239 -0.40 22.59 -9.92
C PRO A 239 -1.44 23.26 -9.02
N TYR A 240 -0.98 24.16 -8.15
CA TYR A 240 -1.88 24.85 -7.23
C TYR A 240 -2.87 25.73 -7.99
N GLU A 241 -4.15 25.55 -7.70
CA GLU A 241 -5.25 26.35 -8.24
C GLU A 241 -5.86 27.26 -7.18
N GLU A 242 -5.84 28.57 -7.44
CA GLU A 242 -6.46 29.59 -6.57
C GLU A 242 -7.79 30.10 -7.11
N ARG A 243 -8.10 29.86 -8.39
CA ARG A 243 -9.37 30.29 -8.98
C ARG A 243 -10.50 29.43 -8.46
N GLU A 244 -11.61 30.07 -8.15
CA GLU A 244 -12.83 29.37 -7.75
C GLU A 244 -13.47 28.69 -8.98
N ILE A 245 -13.24 27.38 -9.10
CA ILE A 245 -13.82 26.49 -10.09
C ILE A 245 -14.89 25.63 -9.41
N ALA A 246 -16.02 25.42 -10.10
CA ALA A 246 -17.05 24.51 -9.64
C ALA A 246 -16.48 23.09 -9.42
N LEU A 247 -16.77 22.48 -8.27
CA LEU A 247 -16.12 21.23 -7.83
C LEU A 247 -16.20 20.09 -8.85
N GLN A 248 -17.33 19.94 -9.55
CA GLN A 248 -17.49 18.90 -10.56
C GLN A 248 -16.60 19.14 -11.79
N ALA A 249 -16.44 20.40 -12.20
CA ALA A 249 -15.59 20.78 -13.32
C ALA A 249 -14.11 20.60 -12.96
N TYR A 250 -13.74 21.00 -11.73
CA TYR A 250 -12.41 20.77 -11.16
C TYR A 250 -12.06 19.28 -11.17
N TYR A 251 -12.91 18.44 -10.58
CA TYR A 251 -12.73 17.00 -10.54
C TYR A 251 -12.59 16.36 -11.93
N THR A 252 -13.37 16.81 -12.91
CA THR A 252 -13.30 16.29 -14.29
C THR A 252 -11.96 16.60 -14.95
N ARG A 253 -11.39 17.77 -14.69
CA ARG A 253 -10.04 18.15 -15.13
C ARG A 253 -8.98 17.28 -14.46
N ASP A 254 -9.07 17.06 -13.15
CA ASP A 254 -8.04 16.33 -12.41
C ASP A 254 -8.03 14.83 -12.75
N LEU A 255 -9.15 14.27 -13.23
CA LEU A 255 -9.16 12.93 -13.79
C LEU A 255 -8.19 12.80 -14.98
N VAL A 256 -7.97 13.87 -15.75
CA VAL A 256 -6.98 13.88 -16.85
C VAL A 256 -5.57 13.99 -16.28
N GLN A 257 -5.34 14.86 -15.30
CA GLN A 257 -4.04 15.03 -14.63
C GLN A 257 -3.60 13.74 -13.92
N ALA A 258 -4.51 13.09 -13.20
CA ALA A 258 -4.27 11.81 -12.55
C ALA A 258 -3.88 10.71 -13.55
N GLN A 259 -4.52 10.67 -14.72
CA GLN A 259 -4.14 9.72 -15.77
C GLN A 259 -2.74 10.02 -16.31
N GLN A 260 -2.39 11.29 -16.52
CA GLN A 260 -1.04 11.69 -16.93
C GLN A 260 0.01 11.35 -15.87
N ALA A 261 -0.30 11.57 -14.59
CA ALA A 261 0.58 11.21 -13.49
C ALA A 261 0.82 9.69 -13.45
N LEU A 262 -0.23 8.88 -13.54
CA LEU A 262 -0.07 7.42 -13.56
C LEU A 262 0.71 6.93 -14.79
N ALA A 263 0.54 7.59 -15.94
CA ALA A 263 1.31 7.29 -17.14
C ALA A 263 2.80 7.61 -16.94
N GLY A 264 3.12 8.82 -16.47
CA GLY A 264 4.49 9.28 -16.24
C GLY A 264 5.22 8.50 -15.15
N LEU A 265 4.48 7.98 -14.16
CA LEU A 265 5.01 7.09 -13.13
C LEU A 265 5.20 5.63 -13.61
N GLY A 266 4.84 5.30 -14.86
CA GLY A 266 4.99 3.95 -15.41
C GLY A 266 4.01 2.93 -14.84
N TRP A 267 2.88 3.40 -14.28
CA TRP A 267 1.85 2.54 -13.69
C TRP A 267 0.85 2.05 -14.75
N LEU A 268 0.66 2.79 -15.84
CA LEU A 268 -0.23 2.42 -16.94
C LEU A 268 0.47 1.49 -17.94
N GLY A 269 -0.24 0.48 -18.45
CA GLY A 269 0.23 -0.35 -19.59
C GLY A 269 0.37 -1.85 -19.33
N ARG A 270 -0.30 -2.42 -18.33
CA ARG A 270 -0.02 -3.80 -17.89
C ARG A 270 -1.30 -4.62 -17.73
N SER A 271 -1.92 -4.98 -18.85
CA SER A 271 -2.91 -6.04 -18.85
C SER A 271 -2.21 -7.37 -19.16
N PRO A 272 -2.28 -8.37 -18.27
CA PRO A 272 -1.79 -9.70 -18.58
C PRO A 272 -2.50 -10.22 -19.84
N ASP A 273 -1.72 -10.77 -20.76
CA ASP A 273 -2.27 -11.42 -21.94
C ASP A 273 -2.99 -12.68 -21.48
N ARG A 274 -4.33 -12.68 -21.53
CA ARG A 274 -5.19 -13.76 -20.99
C ARG A 274 -4.96 -15.12 -21.66
N CYS A 275 -4.10 -15.18 -22.67
CA CYS A 275 -3.60 -16.41 -23.25
C CYS A 275 -2.49 -17.01 -22.38
N GLN A 276 -2.61 -18.28 -22.00
CA GLN A 276 -1.51 -19.01 -21.36
C GLN A 276 -0.64 -19.68 -22.43
N PRO A 277 0.64 -19.30 -22.56
CA PRO A 277 1.58 -19.99 -23.44
C PRO A 277 1.99 -21.37 -22.89
N ALA A 278 2.50 -22.22 -23.79
CA ALA A 278 3.08 -23.51 -23.40
C ALA A 278 4.35 -23.29 -22.55
N PHE A 279 4.75 -24.31 -21.78
CA PHE A 279 5.95 -24.20 -20.93
C PHE A 279 7.20 -23.95 -21.78
N GLU A 280 7.31 -24.63 -22.92
CA GLU A 280 8.43 -24.58 -23.85
C GLU A 280 8.55 -23.25 -24.60
N SER A 281 7.49 -22.44 -24.63
CA SER A 281 7.55 -21.07 -25.14
C SER A 281 8.06 -20.07 -24.09
N LEU A 282 8.04 -20.43 -22.81
CA LEU A 282 8.51 -19.57 -21.72
C LEU A 282 9.93 -19.92 -21.25
N PHE A 283 10.34 -21.16 -21.47
CA PHE A 283 11.65 -21.65 -21.05
C PHE A 283 12.32 -22.41 -22.20
N PRO A 284 13.65 -22.30 -22.37
CA PRO A 284 14.38 -22.88 -23.51
C PRO A 284 14.56 -24.41 -23.41
N PHE A 285 13.77 -25.10 -22.60
CA PHE A 285 13.88 -26.54 -22.34
C PHE A 285 12.50 -27.18 -22.10
N PRO A 286 12.35 -28.48 -22.38
CA PRO A 286 11.08 -29.18 -22.15
C PRO A 286 10.81 -29.40 -20.65
N PRO A 287 9.53 -29.41 -20.22
CA PRO A 287 9.18 -29.55 -18.81
C PRO A 287 9.60 -30.93 -18.31
N ASN A 288 10.24 -30.99 -17.14
CA ASN A 288 10.61 -32.23 -16.47
C ASN A 288 9.39 -32.91 -15.80
N ALA A 289 9.60 -34.05 -15.11
CA ALA A 289 8.51 -34.79 -14.49
C ALA A 289 7.73 -33.96 -13.44
N LEU A 290 8.42 -33.19 -12.59
CA LEU A 290 7.81 -32.31 -11.59
C LEU A 290 6.96 -31.23 -12.28
N GLN A 291 7.54 -30.55 -13.28
CA GLN A 291 6.90 -29.47 -14.01
C GLN A 291 5.64 -29.96 -14.75
N ARG A 292 5.71 -31.10 -15.44
CA ARG A 292 4.55 -31.72 -16.10
C ARG A 292 3.43 -32.06 -15.11
N ALA A 293 3.77 -32.66 -13.96
CA ALA A 293 2.78 -32.95 -12.94
C ALA A 293 2.14 -31.69 -12.38
N GLY A 294 2.93 -30.65 -12.08
CA GLY A 294 2.42 -29.36 -11.64
C GLY A 294 1.46 -28.73 -12.65
N ILE A 295 1.86 -28.63 -13.91
CA ILE A 295 1.03 -28.09 -15.01
C ILE A 295 -0.31 -28.84 -15.11
N ASN A 296 -0.29 -30.18 -15.07
CA ASN A 296 -1.50 -31.00 -15.14
C ASN A 296 -2.48 -30.76 -13.98
N VAL A 297 -1.96 -30.41 -12.80
CA VAL A 297 -2.82 -30.08 -11.65
C VAL A 297 -3.39 -28.67 -11.78
N LEU A 298 -2.58 -27.69 -12.22
CA LEU A 298 -3.04 -26.32 -12.41
C LEU A 298 -4.26 -26.24 -13.33
N GLN A 299 -4.24 -26.99 -14.44
CA GLN A 299 -5.35 -27.05 -15.40
C GLN A 299 -6.68 -27.55 -14.80
N LYS A 300 -6.64 -28.22 -13.65
CA LYS A 300 -7.83 -28.77 -12.97
C LYS A 300 -8.35 -27.87 -11.86
N LEU A 301 -7.67 -26.76 -11.55
CA LEU A 301 -8.09 -25.85 -10.48
C LEU A 301 -9.28 -24.99 -10.94
N PRO A 302 -10.43 -25.01 -10.23
CA PRO A 302 -11.58 -24.21 -10.60
C PRO A 302 -11.40 -22.73 -10.22
N ASP A 303 -10.79 -22.49 -9.05
CA ASP A 303 -10.66 -21.18 -8.42
C ASP A 303 -9.21 -20.90 -8.00
N THR A 304 -8.94 -19.66 -7.62
CA THR A 304 -7.63 -19.22 -7.14
C THR A 304 -7.24 -19.98 -5.86
N PRO A 305 -6.13 -20.75 -5.87
CA PRO A 305 -5.66 -21.42 -4.67
C PRO A 305 -5.10 -20.42 -3.67
N ARG A 306 -5.38 -20.62 -2.37
CA ARG A 306 -4.77 -19.79 -1.32
C ARG A 306 -3.27 -20.06 -1.18
N LEU A 307 -2.87 -21.32 -1.27
CA LEU A 307 -1.51 -21.77 -1.03
C LEU A 307 -1.13 -22.94 -1.93
N ILE A 308 0.07 -22.93 -2.49
CA ILE A 308 0.67 -24.04 -3.23
C ILE A 308 1.99 -24.38 -2.55
N LEU A 309 2.23 -25.66 -2.23
CA LEU A 309 3.45 -26.11 -1.57
C LEU A 309 4.22 -27.09 -2.47
N ILE A 310 5.41 -26.69 -2.90
CA ILE A 310 6.28 -27.51 -3.76
C ILE A 310 7.46 -28.01 -2.93
N GLU A 311 7.42 -29.29 -2.55
CA GLU A 311 8.48 -29.97 -1.79
C GLU A 311 9.28 -30.88 -2.73
N TYR A 312 10.41 -30.41 -3.24
CA TYR A 312 11.20 -31.19 -4.19
C TYR A 312 12.70 -30.91 -4.06
N PRO A 313 13.60 -31.90 -4.30
CA PRO A 313 15.04 -31.70 -4.21
C PRO A 313 15.54 -30.46 -4.99
N THR A 314 16.65 -29.89 -4.51
CA THR A 314 17.35 -28.80 -5.20
C THR A 314 17.75 -29.23 -6.61
N GLY A 315 17.76 -28.27 -7.55
CA GLY A 315 18.00 -28.56 -8.97
C GLY A 315 16.85 -29.26 -9.71
N GLY A 316 15.73 -29.58 -9.04
CA GLY A 316 14.59 -30.26 -9.66
C GLY A 316 13.63 -29.39 -10.48
N GLY A 317 13.96 -28.11 -10.72
CA GLY A 317 13.14 -27.20 -11.51
C GLY A 317 11.94 -26.59 -10.77
N LYS A 318 12.03 -26.42 -9.44
CA LYS A 318 10.97 -25.82 -8.61
C LYS A 318 10.68 -24.38 -9.00
N THR A 319 11.74 -23.60 -9.23
CA THR A 319 11.66 -22.18 -9.56
C THR A 319 10.89 -21.94 -10.84
N GLU A 320 11.17 -22.69 -11.91
CA GLU A 320 10.50 -22.51 -13.21
C GLU A 320 9.06 -22.99 -13.18
N LEU A 321 8.76 -24.05 -12.43
CA LEU A 321 7.38 -24.41 -12.14
C LEU A 321 6.65 -23.30 -11.37
N ALA A 322 7.31 -22.67 -10.39
CA ALA A 322 6.74 -21.58 -9.61
C ALA A 322 6.47 -20.34 -10.45
N LEU A 323 7.40 -19.95 -11.33
CA LEU A 323 7.23 -18.82 -12.27
C LEU A 323 6.11 -19.11 -13.27
N TYR A 324 6.07 -20.31 -13.86
CA TYR A 324 4.97 -20.74 -14.72
C TYR A 324 3.63 -20.68 -13.99
N THR A 325 3.58 -21.19 -12.75
CA THR A 325 2.38 -21.18 -11.92
C THR A 325 1.94 -19.76 -11.61
N ALA A 326 2.86 -18.86 -11.27
CA ALA A 326 2.55 -17.48 -10.98
C ALA A 326 2.00 -16.74 -12.20
N ASP A 327 2.62 -16.89 -13.37
CA ASP A 327 2.10 -16.34 -14.62
C ASP A 327 0.71 -16.91 -14.96
N TRP A 328 0.51 -18.22 -14.78
CA TRP A 328 -0.79 -18.85 -14.96
C TRP A 328 -1.87 -18.26 -14.04
N LEU A 329 -1.57 -18.10 -12.75
CA LEU A 329 -2.49 -17.51 -11.78
C LEU A 329 -2.81 -16.05 -12.12
N VAL A 330 -1.80 -15.27 -12.53
CA VAL A 330 -1.97 -13.87 -12.93
C VAL A 330 -2.89 -13.73 -14.13
N ASN A 331 -2.67 -14.51 -15.18
CA ASN A 331 -3.46 -14.46 -16.41
C ASN A 331 -4.86 -15.07 -16.25
N ARG A 332 -4.97 -16.18 -15.51
CA ARG A 332 -6.25 -16.89 -15.31
C ARG A 332 -7.22 -16.13 -14.41
N PHE A 333 -6.71 -15.56 -13.31
CA PHE A 333 -7.54 -14.94 -12.27
C PHE A 333 -7.45 -13.41 -12.24
N GLY A 334 -6.68 -12.78 -13.14
CA GLY A 334 -6.58 -11.32 -13.21
C GLY A 334 -5.92 -10.70 -11.98
N LEU A 335 -4.82 -11.31 -11.52
CA LEU A 335 -4.03 -10.83 -10.38
C LEU A 335 -3.11 -9.67 -10.80
N SER A 336 -2.55 -8.95 -9.83
CA SER A 336 -1.77 -7.72 -10.04
C SER A 336 -0.28 -7.96 -10.34
N GLY A 337 0.12 -9.20 -10.57
CA GLY A 337 1.50 -9.64 -10.84
C GLY A 337 2.06 -10.56 -9.76
N SER A 338 3.39 -10.58 -9.57
CA SER A 338 4.04 -11.48 -8.62
C SER A 338 5.20 -10.84 -7.84
N TYR A 339 5.38 -11.28 -6.60
CA TYR A 339 6.54 -10.95 -5.79
C TYR A 339 7.31 -12.22 -5.41
N ILE A 340 8.60 -12.27 -5.76
CA ILE A 340 9.48 -13.38 -5.43
C ILE A 340 10.31 -13.00 -4.20
N ALA A 341 9.95 -13.58 -3.07
CA ALA A 341 10.60 -13.44 -1.77
C ALA A 341 11.75 -14.45 -1.65
N MET A 342 12.97 -13.92 -1.64
CA MET A 342 14.22 -14.68 -1.54
C MET A 342 14.80 -14.59 -0.12
N PRO A 343 15.57 -15.60 0.31
CA PRO A 343 16.16 -15.61 1.66
C PRO A 343 17.27 -14.58 1.86
N THR A 344 18.02 -14.23 0.81
CA THR A 344 19.17 -13.33 0.91
C THR A 344 19.25 -12.36 -0.27
N GLN A 345 19.98 -11.26 -0.10
CA GLN A 345 20.21 -10.26 -1.16
C GLN A 345 20.93 -10.86 -2.38
N ALA A 346 21.93 -11.71 -2.15
CA ALA A 346 22.67 -12.38 -3.23
C ALA A 346 21.74 -13.25 -4.09
N THR A 347 20.85 -14.02 -3.43
CA THR A 347 19.85 -14.82 -4.14
C THR A 347 18.80 -13.95 -4.83
N SER A 348 18.44 -12.78 -4.28
CA SER A 348 17.58 -11.80 -4.96
C SER A 348 18.20 -11.28 -6.25
N ASN A 349 19.49 -10.93 -6.25
CA ASN A 349 20.19 -10.44 -7.44
C ASN A 349 20.18 -11.47 -8.57
N GLN A 350 20.49 -12.73 -8.24
CA GLN A 350 20.49 -13.80 -9.23
C GLN A 350 19.07 -14.06 -9.75
N MET A 351 18.07 -14.08 -8.87
CA MET A 351 16.68 -14.32 -9.26
C MET A 351 16.11 -13.17 -10.10
N TYR A 352 16.56 -11.94 -9.86
CA TYR A 352 16.15 -10.77 -10.63
C TYR A 352 16.49 -10.92 -12.11
N GLY A 353 17.73 -11.29 -12.45
CA GLY A 353 18.11 -11.51 -13.85
C GLY A 353 17.23 -12.57 -14.54
N ARG A 354 16.98 -13.68 -13.84
CA ARG A 354 16.13 -14.77 -14.35
C ARG A 354 14.67 -14.35 -14.56
N VAL A 355 14.12 -13.52 -13.65
CA VAL A 355 12.75 -13.01 -13.77
C VAL A 355 12.66 -11.97 -14.88
N SER A 356 13.68 -11.12 -15.05
CA SER A 356 13.73 -10.17 -16.17
C SER A 356 13.74 -10.88 -17.52
N GLU A 357 14.62 -11.88 -17.71
CA GLU A 357 14.65 -12.71 -18.92
C GLU A 357 13.30 -13.41 -19.19
N PHE A 358 12.67 -13.94 -18.13
CA PHE A 358 11.34 -14.55 -18.23
C PHE A 358 10.26 -13.55 -18.67
N LEU A 359 10.26 -12.33 -18.11
CA LEU A 359 9.28 -11.30 -18.45
C LEU A 359 9.48 -10.75 -19.87
N GLU A 360 10.72 -10.55 -20.30
CA GLU A 360 11.06 -10.13 -21.67
C GLU A 360 10.57 -11.15 -22.71
N GLY A 361 10.78 -12.45 -22.45
CA GLY A 361 10.26 -13.51 -23.31
C GLY A 361 8.74 -13.62 -23.30
N ARG A 362 8.10 -13.43 -22.13
CA ARG A 362 6.64 -13.56 -21.97
C ARG A 362 5.86 -12.37 -22.53
N TYR A 363 6.42 -11.16 -22.44
CA TYR A 363 5.77 -9.90 -22.77
C TYR A 363 6.66 -9.01 -23.66
N PRO A 364 7.06 -9.47 -24.87
CA PRO A 364 8.04 -8.76 -25.70
C PRO A 364 7.55 -7.38 -26.20
N GLU A 365 6.24 -7.22 -26.38
CA GLU A 365 5.61 -5.98 -26.86
C GLU A 365 5.18 -5.04 -25.72
N ALA A 366 5.37 -5.43 -24.46
CA ALA A 366 4.99 -4.62 -23.31
C ALA A 366 6.25 -4.25 -22.51
N ASP A 367 6.36 -2.99 -22.08
CA ASP A 367 7.43 -2.54 -21.19
C ASP A 367 7.17 -3.01 -19.75
N ILE A 368 7.26 -4.33 -19.54
CA ILE A 368 7.07 -4.99 -18.25
C ILE A 368 8.44 -5.38 -17.69
N GLN A 369 8.89 -4.59 -16.73
CA GLN A 369 10.12 -4.87 -15.99
C GLN A 369 9.83 -5.20 -14.54
N ALA A 370 10.58 -6.16 -14.01
CA ALA A 370 10.61 -6.46 -12.58
C ALA A 370 11.38 -5.38 -11.82
N ARG A 371 11.12 -5.26 -10.51
CA ARG A 371 11.94 -4.45 -9.59
C ARG A 371 12.72 -5.31 -8.62
N LEU A 372 14.00 -4.96 -8.40
CA LEU A 372 14.83 -5.55 -7.36
C LEU A 372 14.66 -4.80 -6.04
N ILE A 373 14.39 -5.51 -4.94
CA ILE A 373 14.04 -4.91 -3.65
C ILE A 373 14.86 -5.51 -2.50
N HIS A 374 15.93 -4.82 -2.12
CA HIS A 374 16.68 -5.04 -0.89
C HIS A 374 17.54 -3.80 -0.58
N SER A 375 18.20 -3.76 0.58
CA SER A 375 18.92 -2.58 1.07
C SER A 375 20.12 -2.15 0.23
N GLN A 376 20.57 -2.97 -0.73
CA GLN A 376 21.69 -2.69 -1.63
C GLN A 376 21.28 -2.75 -3.11
N ALA A 377 19.96 -2.70 -3.40
CA ALA A 377 19.45 -2.85 -4.76
C ALA A 377 19.94 -1.74 -5.70
N GLU A 378 20.06 -0.50 -5.21
CA GLU A 378 20.54 0.65 -5.99
C GLU A 378 21.93 0.40 -6.59
N GLN A 379 22.85 -0.24 -5.85
CA GLN A 379 24.20 -0.54 -6.35
C GLN A 379 24.21 -1.54 -7.50
N VAL A 380 23.22 -2.45 -7.54
CA VAL A 380 23.07 -3.43 -8.61
C VAL A 380 22.39 -2.81 -9.82
N LEU A 381 21.41 -1.93 -9.58
CA LEU A 381 20.66 -1.22 -10.60
C LEU A 381 21.48 -0.10 -11.27
N ASP A 382 22.43 0.52 -10.56
CA ASP A 382 23.36 1.52 -11.12
C ASP A 382 24.26 0.95 -12.24
N HIS A 383 24.49 -0.37 -12.25
CA HIS A 383 25.22 -1.06 -13.31
C HIS A 383 24.33 -1.48 -14.50
N GLN A 384 23.01 -1.28 -14.39
CA GLN A 384 22.02 -1.48 -15.46
C GLN A 384 21.00 -0.33 -15.44
N PRO A 385 21.41 0.92 -15.76
CA PRO A 385 20.50 2.04 -15.72
C PRO A 385 19.36 1.84 -16.72
N TYR A 386 18.14 1.97 -16.21
CA TYR A 386 16.90 2.00 -16.98
C TYR A 386 16.95 3.13 -18.02
N CYS A 387 16.83 2.77 -19.31
CA CYS A 387 16.52 3.69 -20.39
C CYS A 387 15.11 3.34 -20.91
N PRO A 388 14.07 4.14 -20.62
CA PRO A 388 12.78 3.95 -21.29
C PRO A 388 12.98 4.18 -22.79
N SER A 389 12.57 3.22 -23.61
CA SER A 389 12.53 3.34 -25.07
C SER A 389 11.35 4.22 -25.49
N ASN A 390 11.43 5.52 -25.21
CA ASN A 390 10.87 6.64 -25.97
C ASN A 390 10.80 7.90 -25.08
N GLN A 391 11.50 8.94 -25.53
CA GLN A 391 11.35 10.38 -25.24
C GLN A 391 12.26 11.08 -24.20
N HIS A 392 13.01 12.03 -24.78
CA HIS A 392 13.57 13.29 -24.29
C HIS A 392 14.68 13.27 -23.23
N GLU A 393 15.90 13.56 -23.70
CA GLU A 393 16.98 14.18 -22.92
C GLU A 393 16.45 15.47 -22.26
N GLY A 394 15.95 15.34 -21.04
CA GLY A 394 15.51 16.43 -20.18
C GLY A 394 15.88 16.08 -18.74
N ASN A 395 16.21 17.11 -17.95
CA ASN A 395 16.65 17.02 -16.55
C ASN A 395 16.03 15.85 -15.78
N LYS A 396 16.89 14.92 -15.31
CA LYS A 396 16.52 13.89 -14.32
C LYS A 396 15.80 14.56 -13.16
N SER A 397 14.51 14.27 -13.01
CA SER A 397 13.70 14.72 -11.89
C SER A 397 13.49 13.54 -10.95
N GLU A 398 13.35 13.79 -9.65
CA GLU A 398 13.05 12.79 -8.59
C GLU A 398 11.74 11.98 -8.81
N TRP A 399 11.11 12.15 -9.98
CA TRP A 399 9.75 11.74 -10.33
C TRP A 399 9.69 10.94 -11.64
N ASP A 400 10.82 10.49 -12.18
CA ASP A 400 10.83 9.49 -13.24
C ASP A 400 10.26 8.15 -12.72
N ALA A 401 9.62 7.37 -13.59
CA ALA A 401 9.02 6.08 -13.23
C ALA A 401 10.01 5.14 -12.51
N ALA A 402 11.30 5.18 -12.89
CA ALA A 402 12.38 4.47 -12.23
C ALA A 402 12.53 4.88 -10.75
N ASP A 403 12.54 6.18 -10.47
CA ASP A 403 12.85 6.77 -9.17
C ASP A 403 11.66 6.71 -8.20
N TRP A 404 10.42 6.80 -8.69
CA TRP A 404 9.22 6.71 -7.84
C TRP A 404 9.14 5.39 -7.07
N PHE A 405 9.39 4.28 -7.76
CA PHE A 405 9.38 2.94 -7.17
C PHE A 405 10.72 2.55 -6.53
N ALA A 406 11.78 3.37 -6.65
CA ALA A 406 13.11 3.05 -6.11
C ALA A 406 13.13 2.98 -4.58
N THR A 407 12.27 3.74 -3.89
CA THR A 407 12.21 3.65 -2.42
C THR A 407 11.61 2.30 -1.97
N GLY A 408 12.28 1.61 -1.04
CA GLY A 408 11.94 0.22 -0.69
C GLY A 408 10.49 -0.04 -0.25
N LYS A 409 9.76 0.96 0.27
CA LYS A 409 8.33 0.84 0.61
C LYS A 409 7.40 0.90 -0.62
N ARG A 410 7.79 1.60 -1.68
CA ARG A 410 7.03 1.76 -2.93
C ARG A 410 7.33 0.64 -3.92
N ALA A 411 8.54 0.09 -3.85
CA ALA A 411 8.98 -0.99 -4.74
C ALA A 411 8.03 -2.20 -4.75
N LEU A 412 7.42 -2.57 -3.61
CA LEU A 412 6.45 -3.67 -3.53
C LEU A 412 5.12 -3.39 -4.27
N ILE A 413 4.83 -2.14 -4.62
CA ILE A 413 3.65 -1.78 -5.42
C ILE A 413 3.86 -2.19 -6.88
N ALA A 414 5.12 -2.29 -7.34
CA ALA A 414 5.43 -2.72 -8.69
C ALA A 414 4.77 -4.07 -9.01
N PRO A 415 4.14 -4.23 -10.20
CA PRO A 415 3.50 -5.45 -10.64
C PRO A 415 4.35 -6.70 -10.42
N TYR A 416 5.60 -6.65 -10.88
CA TYR A 416 6.57 -7.72 -10.73
C TYR A 416 7.75 -7.22 -9.90
N ALA A 417 8.12 -7.99 -8.89
CA ALA A 417 9.26 -7.67 -8.05
C ALA A 417 9.96 -8.91 -7.51
N VAL A 418 11.26 -8.79 -7.31
CA VAL A 418 12.14 -9.77 -6.68
C VAL A 418 12.83 -9.09 -5.52
N GLY A 419 12.83 -9.69 -4.33
CA GLY A 419 13.48 -9.07 -3.18
C GLY A 419 13.68 -10.03 -2.03
N THR A 420 14.17 -9.51 -0.90
CA THR A 420 14.29 -10.34 0.30
C THR A 420 12.94 -10.49 1.00
N ILE A 421 12.72 -11.66 1.60
CA ILE A 421 11.52 -11.91 2.40
C ILE A 421 11.27 -10.83 3.47
N ASP A 422 12.33 -10.22 4.01
CA ASP A 422 12.22 -9.12 4.97
C ASP A 422 11.31 -7.99 4.49
N GLN A 423 11.32 -7.67 3.20
CA GLN A 423 10.47 -6.62 2.64
C GLN A 423 8.99 -6.96 2.77
N ALA A 424 8.63 -8.23 2.58
CA ALA A 424 7.28 -8.71 2.82
C ALA A 424 6.97 -8.82 4.33
N LEU A 425 7.91 -9.27 5.16
CA LEU A 425 7.72 -9.35 6.62
C LEU A 425 7.51 -7.97 7.25
N LEU A 426 8.13 -6.91 6.70
CA LEU A 426 7.93 -5.53 7.13
C LEU A 426 6.47 -5.05 6.98
N SER A 427 5.62 -5.77 6.24
CA SER A 427 4.19 -5.48 6.10
C SER A 427 3.34 -5.87 7.32
N VAL A 428 3.86 -6.75 8.20
CA VAL A 428 3.12 -7.25 9.37
C VAL A 428 3.80 -6.95 10.71
N VAL A 429 4.96 -6.31 10.69
CA VAL A 429 5.59 -5.74 11.89
C VAL A 429 5.13 -4.30 12.10
N GLY A 430 5.31 -3.76 13.31
CA GLY A 430 4.94 -2.39 13.69
C GLY A 430 5.74 -1.26 13.01
N ALA A 431 6.08 -1.41 11.73
CA ALA A 431 6.80 -0.44 10.94
C ALA A 431 5.89 0.67 10.38
N LYS A 432 6.48 1.83 10.12
CA LYS A 432 5.81 2.94 9.45
C LYS A 432 5.41 2.53 8.02
N HIS A 433 4.18 2.81 7.62
CA HIS A 433 3.59 2.45 6.33
C HIS A 433 3.59 0.93 6.04
N HIS A 434 3.46 0.08 7.06
CA HIS A 434 3.32 -1.37 6.87
C HIS A 434 2.14 -1.71 5.94
N PHE A 435 1.03 -0.97 6.03
CA PHE A 435 -0.16 -1.11 5.17
C PHE A 435 0.09 -0.76 3.69
N VAL A 436 1.09 0.09 3.36
CA VAL A 436 1.47 0.34 1.96
C VAL A 436 2.11 -0.91 1.36
N ARG A 437 2.87 -1.66 2.17
CA ARG A 437 3.45 -2.95 1.75
C ARG A 437 2.36 -4.00 1.61
N LEU A 438 1.38 -4.04 2.53
CA LEU A 438 0.20 -4.92 2.38
C LEU A 438 -0.60 -4.60 1.11
N PHE A 439 -0.81 -3.33 0.81
CA PHE A 439 -1.42 -2.89 -0.46
C PHE A 439 -0.59 -3.34 -1.67
N GLY A 440 0.73 -3.19 -1.61
CA GLY A 440 1.63 -3.71 -2.64
C GLY A 440 1.53 -5.23 -2.82
N LEU A 441 1.44 -6.00 -1.73
CA LEU A 441 1.32 -7.47 -1.80
C LEU A 441 -0.11 -7.96 -2.16
N SER A 442 -1.11 -7.08 -2.11
CA SER A 442 -2.52 -7.43 -2.30
C SER A 442 -2.79 -7.90 -3.74
N HIS A 443 -3.43 -9.06 -3.87
CA HIS A 443 -3.71 -9.75 -5.12
C HIS A 443 -2.48 -9.95 -6.01
N LYS A 444 -1.29 -10.06 -5.44
CA LYS A 444 -0.11 -10.60 -6.13
C LYS A 444 0.05 -12.08 -5.83
N VAL A 445 0.66 -12.80 -6.75
CA VAL A 445 1.20 -14.14 -6.44
C VAL A 445 2.50 -13.97 -5.67
N ILE A 446 2.55 -14.47 -4.44
CA ILE A 446 3.75 -14.37 -3.60
C ILE A 446 4.50 -15.69 -3.60
N ILE A 447 5.72 -15.70 -4.13
CA ILE A 447 6.58 -16.89 -4.15
C ILE A 447 7.57 -16.77 -3.00
N PHE A 448 7.55 -17.72 -2.08
CA PHE A 448 8.54 -17.85 -1.01
C PHE A 448 9.55 -18.92 -1.41
N ASP A 449 10.75 -18.51 -1.79
CA ASP A 449 11.80 -19.45 -2.17
C ASP A 449 12.62 -19.90 -0.96
N GLU A 450 12.97 -21.19 -0.97
CA GLU A 450 13.70 -21.89 0.09
C GLU A 450 13.17 -21.65 1.52
N ILE A 451 11.87 -21.83 1.73
CA ILE A 451 11.21 -21.56 3.03
C ILE A 451 11.75 -22.36 4.22
N HIS A 452 12.52 -23.41 3.96
CA HIS A 452 13.19 -24.22 4.97
C HIS A 452 14.41 -23.54 5.61
N SER A 453 14.98 -22.50 4.97
CA SER A 453 16.15 -21.80 5.51
C SER A 453 15.80 -20.77 6.59
N TYR A 454 14.52 -20.52 6.86
CA TYR A 454 14.09 -19.50 7.81
C TYR A 454 14.13 -20.00 9.25
N ASP A 455 14.55 -19.13 10.17
CA ASP A 455 14.67 -19.44 11.58
C ASP A 455 13.31 -19.52 12.32
N ILE A 456 13.35 -19.99 13.57
CA ILE A 456 12.18 -20.16 14.44
C ILE A 456 11.52 -18.80 14.76
N TYR A 457 12.29 -17.70 14.79
CA TYR A 457 11.76 -16.38 15.13
C TYR A 457 10.94 -15.78 13.97
N MET A 458 11.45 -15.90 12.75
CA MET A 458 10.76 -15.53 11.52
C MET A 458 9.50 -16.37 11.32
N SER A 459 9.41 -17.58 11.88
CA SER A 459 8.25 -18.45 11.69
C SER A 459 6.93 -17.78 12.12
N VAL A 460 6.90 -17.09 13.27
CA VAL A 460 5.68 -16.41 13.75
C VAL A 460 5.30 -15.23 12.86
N ILE A 461 6.30 -14.49 12.38
CA ILE A 461 6.08 -13.34 11.49
C ILE A 461 5.58 -13.82 10.12
N ILE A 462 6.14 -14.92 9.60
CA ILE A 462 5.70 -15.57 8.36
C ILE A 462 4.26 -16.08 8.51
N GLU A 463 3.93 -16.75 9.62
CA GLU A 463 2.56 -17.18 9.90
C GLU A 463 1.58 -15.99 9.89
N ARG A 464 1.97 -14.86 10.49
CA ARG A 464 1.16 -13.64 10.47
C ARG A 464 1.05 -13.03 9.08
N LEU A 465 2.12 -13.04 8.30
CA LEU A 465 2.13 -12.61 6.90
C LEU A 465 1.17 -13.46 6.06
N ILE A 466 1.23 -14.78 6.19
CA ILE A 466 0.34 -15.71 5.49
C ILE A 466 -1.13 -15.40 5.82
N GLN A 467 -1.47 -15.19 7.09
CA GLN A 467 -2.83 -14.82 7.50
C GLN A 467 -3.32 -13.55 6.81
N TRP A 468 -2.46 -12.52 6.73
CA TRP A 468 -2.79 -11.28 6.02
C TRP A 468 -2.91 -11.49 4.51
N LEU A 469 -2.05 -12.29 3.89
CA LEU A 469 -2.12 -12.60 2.46
C LEU A 469 -3.39 -13.38 2.12
N VAL A 470 -3.81 -14.33 2.96
CA VAL A 470 -5.12 -14.99 2.83
C VAL A 470 -6.25 -13.98 2.96
N ALA A 471 -6.20 -13.13 3.98
CA ALA A 471 -7.20 -12.10 4.19
C ALA A 471 -7.27 -11.11 3.02
N LEU A 472 -6.19 -10.91 2.26
CA LEU A 472 -6.11 -10.04 1.08
C LEU A 472 -6.29 -10.79 -0.26
N GLU A 473 -6.66 -12.08 -0.24
CA GLU A 473 -6.80 -12.93 -1.44
C GLU A 473 -5.55 -12.98 -2.34
N SER A 474 -4.37 -12.89 -1.73
CA SER A 474 -3.09 -13.06 -2.42
C SER A 474 -2.66 -14.53 -2.40
N PRO A 475 -2.62 -15.23 -3.54
CA PRO A 475 -2.16 -16.62 -3.59
C PRO A 475 -0.67 -16.72 -3.31
N MET A 476 -0.27 -17.80 -2.63
CA MET A 476 1.11 -18.01 -2.22
C MET A 476 1.66 -19.31 -2.79
N ILE A 477 2.93 -19.30 -3.21
CA ILE A 477 3.68 -20.48 -3.64
C ILE A 477 4.88 -20.66 -2.72
N LEU A 478 4.92 -21.74 -1.96
CA LEU A 478 6.01 -22.06 -1.04
C LEU A 478 6.92 -23.10 -1.67
N LEU A 479 8.20 -22.76 -1.84
CA LEU A 479 9.20 -23.67 -2.38
C LEU A 479 10.11 -24.15 -1.25
N SER A 480 10.31 -25.46 -1.19
CA SER A 480 11.22 -26.06 -0.23
C SER A 480 11.90 -27.31 -0.80
N ALA A 481 13.15 -27.53 -0.42
CA ALA A 481 13.79 -28.84 -0.59
C ALA A 481 13.12 -29.89 0.30
N THR A 482 12.94 -29.58 1.59
CA THR A 482 12.32 -30.46 2.60
C THR A 482 11.73 -29.62 3.73
N LEU A 483 10.54 -29.97 4.24
CA LEU A 483 9.99 -29.38 5.47
C LEU A 483 9.73 -30.44 6.52
N SER A 484 9.99 -30.09 7.78
CA SER A 484 9.54 -30.91 8.90
C SER A 484 8.02 -30.94 8.96
N ARG A 485 7.45 -32.03 9.48
CA ARG A 485 5.99 -32.20 9.63
C ARG A 485 5.36 -31.04 10.42
N SER A 486 6.02 -30.62 11.49
CA SER A 486 5.57 -29.50 12.35
C SER A 486 5.58 -28.16 11.60
N ALA A 487 6.66 -27.84 10.88
CA ALA A 487 6.75 -26.60 10.10
C ALA A 487 5.67 -26.54 9.01
N ARG A 488 5.48 -27.65 8.29
CA ARG A 488 4.43 -27.76 7.28
C ARG A 488 3.03 -27.54 7.88
N ALA A 489 2.71 -28.22 8.98
CA ALA A 489 1.40 -28.10 9.62
C ALA A 489 1.10 -26.66 10.08
N LYS A 490 2.11 -25.93 10.57
CA LYS A 490 1.96 -24.51 10.95
C LYS A 490 1.64 -23.61 9.75
N LEU A 491 2.39 -23.74 8.66
CA LEU A 491 2.19 -22.94 7.44
C LEU A 491 0.81 -23.20 6.82
N LEU A 492 0.40 -24.47 6.75
CA LEU A 492 -0.94 -24.85 6.28
C LEU A 492 -2.04 -24.26 7.16
N ARG A 493 -1.92 -24.39 8.49
CA ARG A 493 -2.88 -23.83 9.44
C ARG A 493 -2.98 -22.31 9.33
N ALA A 494 -1.85 -21.62 9.17
CA ALA A 494 -1.83 -20.17 8.97
C ALA A 494 -2.58 -19.75 7.70
N ALA A 495 -2.57 -20.59 6.65
CA ALA A 495 -3.35 -20.38 5.44
C ALA A 495 -4.84 -20.78 5.56
N GLY A 496 -5.28 -21.24 6.74
CA GLY A 496 -6.65 -21.67 7.01
C GLY A 496 -6.95 -23.12 6.63
N ALA A 497 -5.94 -23.95 6.35
CA ALA A 497 -6.13 -25.37 6.10
C ALA A 497 -6.34 -26.14 7.42
N SER A 498 -7.37 -26.98 7.46
CA SER A 498 -7.79 -27.73 8.65
C SER A 498 -7.10 -29.08 8.83
N CYS A 499 -6.39 -29.60 7.81
CA CYS A 499 -5.69 -30.89 7.88
C CYS A 499 -4.37 -30.89 7.07
N GLU A 500 -3.47 -31.85 7.32
CA GLU A 500 -2.28 -32.12 6.49
C GLU A 500 -2.65 -32.53 5.05
N ASP A 501 -3.87 -33.06 4.87
CA ASP A 501 -4.51 -33.36 3.59
C ASP A 501 -5.68 -32.38 3.38
N SER A 502 -5.35 -31.10 3.18
CA SER A 502 -6.35 -30.08 2.95
C SER A 502 -6.71 -30.01 1.45
N PRO A 503 -7.98 -29.75 1.10
CA PRO A 503 -8.34 -28.99 -0.10
C PRO A 503 -7.48 -27.75 -0.20
N TYR A 504 -7.29 -27.02 -1.29
CA TYR A 504 -6.38 -25.84 -1.29
C TYR A 504 -4.88 -26.16 -1.10
N THR A 505 -4.51 -27.42 -0.83
CA THR A 505 -3.19 -28.06 -0.70
C THR A 505 -2.51 -28.59 -1.96
N LEU A 506 -2.07 -27.81 -2.96
CA LEU A 506 -1.30 -28.43 -4.06
C LEU A 506 0.08 -28.81 -3.56
N ARG A 507 0.27 -30.10 -3.31
CA ARG A 507 1.53 -30.69 -2.85
C ARG A 507 2.14 -31.53 -3.96
N LEU A 508 3.39 -31.23 -4.32
CA LEU A 508 4.22 -32.11 -5.14
C LEU A 508 5.38 -32.57 -4.28
N THR A 509 5.51 -33.88 -4.03
CA THR A 509 6.59 -34.45 -3.22
C THR A 509 7.17 -35.69 -3.86
N ARG A 510 8.50 -35.85 -3.79
CA ARG A 510 9.22 -37.07 -4.17
C ARG A 510 9.63 -37.84 -2.91
N THR A 511 9.52 -39.16 -2.93
CA THR A 511 10.16 -40.05 -1.94
C THR A 511 11.20 -40.92 -2.65
N TYR A 512 12.16 -41.48 -1.89
CA TYR A 512 13.27 -42.30 -2.40
C TYR A 512 12.80 -43.34 -3.44
N GLY A 513 13.22 -43.18 -4.69
CA GLY A 513 13.00 -44.16 -5.76
C GLY A 513 11.60 -44.13 -6.38
N LEU A 514 11.50 -43.51 -7.55
CA LEU A 514 10.39 -43.53 -8.53
C LEU A 514 9.01 -42.97 -8.10
N GLU A 515 8.49 -42.09 -8.96
CA GLU A 515 7.15 -41.48 -9.01
C GLU A 515 6.78 -40.31 -8.05
N ILE A 516 5.93 -39.43 -8.59
CA ILE A 516 5.29 -38.29 -7.91
C ILE A 516 4.07 -38.87 -7.19
N ILE A 517 4.13 -38.97 -5.86
CA ILE A 517 3.19 -39.81 -5.09
C ILE A 517 1.83 -39.13 -4.86
N LYS A 518 1.76 -37.79 -4.78
CA LYS A 518 0.51 -37.06 -4.60
C LYS A 518 0.52 -35.82 -5.48
N ALA A 519 -0.57 -35.66 -6.22
CA ALA A 519 -0.95 -34.47 -6.97
C ALA A 519 -2.44 -34.24 -6.65
N GLU A 520 -2.73 -33.90 -5.40
CA GLU A 520 -4.09 -33.74 -4.91
C GLU A 520 -4.53 -32.29 -5.03
N ALA A 521 -5.44 -32.02 -5.96
CA ALA A 521 -6.30 -30.85 -5.92
C ALA A 521 -7.53 -31.23 -5.10
N ALA A 522 -7.57 -30.89 -3.83
CA ALA A 522 -8.81 -31.03 -3.08
C ALA A 522 -9.59 -29.69 -3.11
N CYS A 523 -10.90 -29.79 -3.33
CA CYS A 523 -11.89 -28.73 -3.35
C CYS A 523 -12.77 -28.84 -2.10
N ALA A 524 -13.09 -27.73 -1.44
CA ALA A 524 -14.26 -27.64 -0.55
C ALA A 524 -14.60 -26.20 -0.15
N LEU A 525 -15.29 -25.46 -1.03
CA LEU A 525 -16.14 -24.33 -0.62
C LEU A 525 -16.96 -24.74 0.61
N HIS A 526 -16.81 -24.02 1.72
CA HIS A 526 -17.93 -23.77 2.61
C HIS A 526 -18.13 -22.27 2.63
N SER A 527 -19.05 -21.83 1.79
CA SER A 527 -19.83 -20.62 2.00
C SER A 527 -20.64 -20.79 3.29
N THR A 528 -20.27 -20.06 4.33
CA THR A 528 -21.19 -19.63 5.38
C THR A 528 -20.75 -18.25 5.84
#